data_AF-A0AAV2ZSR6-F1
#
_entry.id   AF-A0AAV2ZSR6-F1
#
_cell.length_a   1.000
_cell.length_b   1.000
_cell.length_c   1.000
_cell.angle_alpha   90.00
_cell.angle_beta   90.00
_cell.angle_gamma   90.00
#
_symmetry.space_group_name_H-M   'P 1'
#
loop_
_entity.id
_entity.type
_entity.pdbx_description
1 polymer ?
#
loop_
_entity_poly.entity_id
_entity_poly.type
_entity_poly.pdbx_seq_one_letter_code
_entity_poly.pdbx_strand_id
1 'polypeptide(L)'
;MVEFIVTHMMKEFPMDLYIRCIQIVHKLLCYQKKCRVRLHYTWRELWTALINLLKFLMSYETVLLAKHNIFTLALMVVNLFNMFITYGDTFLPTPGSYDELYYEIIRMHQIFDNLYSMVLRLSTNAGQWKEPASKVTHALVNIRAIINHFNPRIESYAAENHISQLSEEQVLEVVRSNYDTLTLKLQDGLDQYERYSEQHKEATFFKELVRSISINVRKNLAFNTLSQETLLKEFSTIS
;
A
#
# COMPACT_ATOMS: atom_id res chain seq x y z
N MET A 1 9.85 -5.45 1.10
CA MET A 1 8.63 -4.65 0.88
C MET A 1 8.26 -3.85 2.12
N VAL A 2 8.00 -4.49 3.26
CA VAL A 2 7.73 -3.80 4.54
C VAL A 2 8.85 -2.84 4.92
N GLU A 3 10.10 -3.29 4.89
CA GLU A 3 11.26 -2.43 5.17
C GLU A 3 11.28 -1.18 4.29
N PHE A 4 11.08 -1.33 2.98
CA PHE A 4 10.99 -0.19 2.05
C PHE A 4 9.87 0.77 2.44
N ILE A 5 8.66 0.28 2.73
CA ILE A 5 7.52 1.10 3.13
C ILE A 5 7.86 1.93 4.37
N VAL A 6 8.52 1.33 5.37
CA VAL A 6 8.86 1.98 6.64
C VAL A 6 9.99 2.98 6.50
N THR A 7 11.06 2.63 5.78
CA THR A 7 12.32 3.39 5.77
C THR A 7 12.36 4.55 4.76
N HIS A 8 11.47 4.57 3.76
CA HIS A 8 11.50 5.55 2.66
C HIS A 8 10.38 6.61 2.72
N MET A 9 9.76 6.78 3.89
CA MET A 9 8.83 7.89 4.17
C MET A 9 9.63 9.18 4.45
N MET A 10 10.05 9.85 3.38
CA MET A 10 10.95 11.01 3.42
C MET A 10 10.35 12.24 2.73
N LYS A 11 11.01 13.40 2.89
CA LYS A 11 10.56 14.69 2.31
C LYS A 11 10.40 14.64 0.78
N GLU A 12 11.35 14.00 0.10
CA GLU A 12 11.23 13.69 -1.33
C GLU A 12 10.57 12.32 -1.48
N PHE A 13 9.26 12.30 -1.33
CA PHE A 13 8.48 11.07 -1.31
C PHE A 13 8.49 10.39 -2.70
N PRO A 14 9.05 9.17 -2.83
CA PRO A 14 9.15 8.49 -4.12
C PRO A 14 7.81 7.81 -4.48
N MET A 15 6.81 8.62 -4.84
CA MET A 15 5.42 8.20 -5.06
C MET A 15 5.31 6.99 -6.00
N ASP A 16 6.02 6.99 -7.13
CA ASP A 16 5.96 5.91 -8.12
C ASP A 16 6.49 4.58 -7.58
N LEU A 17 7.55 4.62 -6.77
CA LEU A 17 8.10 3.43 -6.13
C LEU A 17 7.11 2.87 -5.10
N TYR A 18 6.43 3.73 -4.35
CA TYR A 18 5.37 3.29 -3.43
C TYR A 18 4.18 2.66 -4.17
N ILE A 19 3.73 3.26 -5.28
CA ILE A 19 2.68 2.66 -6.13
C ILE A 19 3.11 1.26 -6.58
N ARG A 20 4.32 1.12 -7.13
CA ARG A 20 4.84 -0.19 -7.57
C ARG A 20 4.95 -1.18 -6.42
N CYS A 21 5.43 -0.72 -5.27
CA CYS A 21 5.57 -1.53 -4.06
C CYS A 21 4.23 -2.14 -3.64
N ILE A 22 3.19 -1.30 -3.52
CA ILE A 22 1.84 -1.73 -3.12
C ILE A 22 1.20 -2.62 -4.22
N GLN A 23 1.44 -2.35 -5.51
CA GLN A 23 0.99 -3.22 -6.60
C GLN A 23 1.60 -4.64 -6.52
N ILE A 24 2.89 -4.74 -6.16
CA ILE A 24 3.55 -6.04 -6.01
C ILE A 24 2.94 -6.80 -4.83
N VAL A 25 2.73 -6.14 -3.68
CA VAL A 25 2.07 -6.76 -2.52
C VAL A 25 0.67 -7.25 -2.89
N HIS A 26 -0.11 -6.43 -3.60
CA HIS A 26 -1.44 -6.81 -4.07
C HIS A 26 -1.41 -8.04 -4.99
N LYS A 27 -0.48 -8.09 -5.96
CA LYS A 27 -0.31 -9.25 -6.85
C LYS A 27 0.05 -10.51 -6.07
N LEU A 28 0.96 -10.42 -5.10
CA LEU A 28 1.35 -11.55 -4.25
C LEU A 28 0.13 -12.11 -3.51
N LEU A 29 -0.68 -11.25 -2.90
CA LEU A 29 -1.91 -11.66 -2.22
C LEU A 29 -2.93 -12.29 -3.19
N CYS A 30 -3.11 -11.72 -4.39
CA CYS A 30 -3.97 -12.30 -5.42
C CYS A 30 -3.53 -13.72 -5.81
N TYR A 31 -2.21 -13.93 -5.96
CA TYR A 31 -1.66 -15.27 -6.23
C TYR A 31 -1.83 -16.22 -5.05
N GLN A 32 -1.61 -15.76 -3.81
CA GLN A 32 -1.86 -16.58 -2.62
C GLN A 32 -3.32 -17.03 -2.53
N LYS A 33 -4.28 -16.12 -2.74
CA LYS A 33 -5.71 -16.45 -2.82
C LYS A 33 -5.99 -17.46 -3.92
N LYS A 34 -5.52 -17.20 -5.15
CA LYS A 34 -5.76 -18.05 -6.32
C LYS A 34 -5.20 -19.47 -6.13
N CYS A 35 -3.99 -19.58 -5.58
CA CYS A 35 -3.31 -20.85 -5.37
C CYS A 35 -3.61 -21.49 -4.00
N ARG A 36 -4.41 -20.82 -3.14
CA ARG A 36 -4.71 -21.21 -1.76
C ARG A 36 -3.44 -21.45 -0.92
N VAL A 37 -2.41 -20.63 -1.14
CA VAL A 37 -1.13 -20.71 -0.42
C VAL A 37 -1.19 -19.82 0.81
N ARG A 38 -1.01 -20.44 1.98
CA ARG A 38 -0.94 -19.77 3.27
C ARG A 38 0.51 -19.61 3.70
N LEU A 39 0.99 -18.38 3.74
CA LEU A 39 2.37 -18.09 4.16
C LEU A 39 2.44 -17.92 5.68
N HIS A 40 3.39 -18.60 6.32
CA HIS A 40 3.79 -18.33 7.69
C HIS A 40 4.64 -17.06 7.73
N TYR A 41 3.96 -15.92 7.68
CA TYR A 41 4.54 -14.59 7.65
C TYR A 41 3.98 -13.74 8.80
N THR A 42 4.77 -12.79 9.30
CA THR A 42 4.36 -11.85 10.35
C THR A 42 3.48 -10.74 9.75
N TRP A 43 2.23 -11.08 9.41
CA TRP A 43 1.31 -10.17 8.72
C TRP A 43 1.08 -8.84 9.44
N ARG A 44 1.15 -8.84 10.77
CA ARG A 44 1.06 -7.64 11.62
C ARG A 44 2.07 -6.56 11.23
N GLU A 45 3.29 -6.93 10.84
CA GLU A 45 4.31 -5.97 10.38
C GLU A 45 3.88 -5.26 9.09
N LEU A 46 3.28 -6.01 8.16
CA LEU A 46 2.75 -5.46 6.92
C LEU A 46 1.59 -4.51 7.20
N TRP A 47 0.60 -4.92 8.01
CA TRP A 47 -0.55 -4.06 8.33
C TRP A 47 -0.10 -2.77 9.04
N THR A 48 0.82 -2.88 10.00
CA THR A 48 1.40 -1.73 10.71
C THR A 48 2.09 -0.78 9.74
N ALA A 49 2.91 -1.31 8.81
CA ALA A 49 3.59 -0.50 7.80
C ALA A 49 2.59 0.21 6.85
N LEU A 50 1.52 -0.47 6.45
CA LEU A 50 0.46 0.10 5.62
C LEU A 50 -0.32 1.21 6.36
N ILE A 51 -0.66 1.01 7.63
CA ILE A 51 -1.31 2.03 8.47
C ILE A 51 -0.41 3.25 8.65
N ASN A 52 0.87 3.04 8.93
CA ASN A 52 1.85 4.12 9.06
C ASN A 52 2.03 4.90 7.75
N LEU A 53 1.96 4.23 6.60
CA LEU A 53 1.96 4.91 5.31
C LEU A 53 0.73 5.81 5.16
N LEU A 54 -0.48 5.34 5.51
CA LEU A 54 -1.68 6.19 5.51
C LEU A 54 -1.53 7.39 6.45
N LYS A 55 -1.00 7.17 7.66
CA LYS A 55 -0.70 8.23 8.62
C LYS A 55 0.23 9.29 8.03
N PHE A 56 1.32 8.85 7.39
CA PHE A 56 2.27 9.74 6.73
C PHE A 56 1.61 10.57 5.63
N LEU A 57 0.81 9.96 4.75
CA LEU A 57 0.11 10.67 3.67
C LEU A 57 -0.78 11.80 4.20
N MET A 58 -1.45 11.59 5.33
CA MET A 58 -2.27 12.62 5.98
C MET A 58 -1.42 13.70 6.66
N SER A 59 -0.36 13.31 7.38
CA SER A 59 0.51 14.27 8.08
C SER A 59 1.21 15.24 7.13
N TYR A 60 1.44 14.83 5.88
CA TYR A 60 2.08 15.65 4.85
C TYR A 60 1.14 16.03 3.69
N GLU A 61 -0.18 15.98 3.92
CA GLU A 61 -1.23 16.22 2.91
C GLU A 61 -0.92 17.44 2.02
N THR A 62 -0.72 18.62 2.62
CA THR A 62 -0.52 19.87 1.88
C THR A 62 0.70 19.83 0.94
N VAL A 63 1.80 19.25 1.39
CA VAL A 63 3.06 19.18 0.62
C VAL A 63 2.95 18.14 -0.49
N LEU A 64 2.35 17.00 -0.20
CA LEU A 64 2.24 15.90 -1.16
C LEU A 64 1.19 16.19 -2.24
N LEU A 65 0.04 16.79 -1.88
CA LEU A 65 -1.00 17.17 -2.84
C LEU A 65 -0.55 18.22 -3.85
N ALA A 66 0.46 19.02 -3.52
CA ALA A 66 1.05 19.96 -4.47
C ALA A 66 1.81 19.27 -5.61
N LYS A 67 2.23 18.00 -5.43
CA LYS A 67 3.08 17.26 -6.37
C LYS A 67 2.42 16.00 -6.94
N HIS A 68 1.59 15.32 -6.15
CA HIS A 68 1.11 13.98 -6.45
C HIS A 68 -0.36 13.78 -6.07
N ASN A 69 -1.02 12.85 -6.77
CA ASN A 69 -2.33 12.34 -6.37
C ASN A 69 -2.18 11.27 -5.27
N ILE A 70 -2.07 11.68 -4.01
CA ILE A 70 -1.92 10.76 -2.86
C ILE A 70 -3.11 9.79 -2.70
N PHE A 71 -4.30 10.14 -3.20
CA PHE A 71 -5.49 9.30 -3.11
C PHE A 71 -5.35 8.01 -3.90
N THR A 72 -4.54 8.01 -4.97
CA THR A 72 -4.26 6.77 -5.72
C THR A 72 -3.57 5.75 -4.82
N LEU A 73 -2.54 6.17 -4.09
CA LEU A 73 -1.80 5.30 -3.18
C LEU A 73 -2.66 4.92 -1.96
N ALA A 74 -3.37 5.89 -1.37
CA ALA A 74 -4.27 5.63 -0.25
C ALA A 74 -5.36 4.61 -0.62
N LEU A 75 -5.98 4.74 -1.81
CA LEU A 75 -6.98 3.79 -2.31
C LEU A 75 -6.40 2.38 -2.43
N MET A 76 -5.19 2.25 -2.97
CA MET A 76 -4.54 0.94 -3.10
C MET A 76 -4.26 0.30 -1.74
N VAL A 77 -3.81 1.08 -0.76
CA VAL A 77 -3.59 0.58 0.61
C VAL A 77 -4.91 0.17 1.27
N VAL A 78 -5.97 0.97 1.16
CA VAL A 78 -7.30 0.63 1.69
C VAL A 78 -7.85 -0.63 1.01
N ASN A 79 -7.64 -0.78 -0.29
CA ASN A 79 -8.05 -1.99 -1.01
C ASN A 79 -7.26 -3.24 -0.60
N LEU A 80 -6.00 -3.11 -0.17
CA LEU A 80 -5.28 -4.22 0.46
C LEU A 80 -5.98 -4.67 1.74
N PHE A 81 -6.37 -3.72 2.61
CA PHE A 81 -7.15 -4.04 3.81
C PHE A 81 -8.48 -4.70 3.47
N ASN A 82 -9.22 -4.17 2.48
CA ASN A 82 -10.46 -4.81 2.04
C ASN A 82 -10.24 -6.22 1.46
N MET A 83 -9.08 -6.48 0.84
CA MET A 83 -8.70 -7.80 0.34
C MET A 83 -8.44 -8.78 1.50
N PHE A 84 -7.76 -8.35 2.57
CA PHE A 84 -7.64 -9.12 3.82
C PHE A 84 -8.98 -9.34 4.51
N ILE A 85 -9.84 -8.31 4.62
CA ILE A 85 -11.16 -8.41 5.24
C ILE A 85 -12.05 -9.39 4.48
N THR A 86 -12.07 -9.32 3.15
CA THR A 86 -13.02 -10.10 2.33
C THR A 86 -12.55 -11.53 2.07
N TYR A 87 -11.23 -11.74 1.95
CA TYR A 87 -10.67 -13.04 1.51
C TYR A 87 -9.59 -13.59 2.45
N GLY A 88 -9.38 -12.98 3.62
CA GLY A 88 -8.31 -13.36 4.54
C GLY A 88 -8.38 -14.81 5.00
N ASP A 89 -9.58 -15.37 5.14
CA ASP A 89 -9.83 -16.79 5.43
C ASP A 89 -9.20 -17.74 4.40
N THR A 90 -9.05 -17.28 3.15
CA THR A 90 -8.49 -18.09 2.06
C THR A 90 -6.96 -18.21 2.08
N PHE A 91 -6.24 -17.20 2.60
CA PHE A 91 -4.77 -17.14 2.48
C PHE A 91 -4.00 -16.77 3.77
N LEU A 92 -4.67 -16.31 4.82
CA LEU A 92 -4.04 -16.15 6.13
C LEU A 92 -3.76 -17.52 6.76
N PRO A 93 -2.68 -17.65 7.55
CA PRO A 93 -2.22 -18.95 8.04
C PRO A 93 -3.18 -19.58 9.06
N THR A 94 -3.82 -18.78 9.91
CA THR A 94 -4.73 -19.25 10.95
C THR A 94 -5.93 -18.29 11.11
N PRO A 95 -7.05 -18.75 11.71
CA PRO A 95 -8.14 -17.87 12.13
C PRO A 95 -7.67 -16.77 13.09
N GLY A 96 -6.73 -17.08 13.98
CA GLY A 96 -6.15 -16.08 14.90
C GLY A 96 -5.49 -14.91 14.16
N SER A 97 -4.83 -15.16 13.02
CA SER A 97 -4.31 -14.04 12.20
C SER A 97 -5.42 -13.14 11.64
N TYR A 98 -6.63 -13.67 11.42
CA TYR A 98 -7.77 -12.86 11.02
C TYR A 98 -8.28 -12.00 12.19
N ASP A 99 -8.31 -12.56 13.41
CA ASP A 99 -8.62 -11.81 14.64
C ASP A 99 -7.62 -10.68 14.89
N GLU A 100 -6.32 -10.96 14.68
CA GLU A 100 -5.26 -9.97 14.80
C GLU A 100 -5.40 -8.81 13.79
N LEU A 101 -5.86 -9.09 12.57
CA LEU A 101 -6.15 -8.04 11.57
C LEU A 101 -7.23 -7.09 12.10
N TYR A 102 -8.31 -7.63 12.63
CA TYR A 102 -9.42 -6.86 13.16
C TYR A 102 -9.00 -6.06 14.39
N TYR A 103 -8.26 -6.70 15.30
CA TYR A 103 -7.63 -6.02 16.43
C TYR A 103 -6.78 -4.84 15.97
N GLU A 104 -5.92 -5.01 14.95
CA GLU A 104 -5.05 -3.94 14.46
C GLU A 104 -5.85 -2.77 13.85
N ILE A 105 -6.91 -3.06 13.11
CA ILE A 105 -7.83 -2.04 12.56
C ILE A 105 -8.50 -1.24 13.68
N ILE A 106 -9.01 -1.93 14.70
CA ILE A 106 -9.68 -1.33 15.85
C ILE A 106 -8.69 -0.50 16.66
N ARG A 107 -7.53 -1.07 16.99
CA ARG A 107 -6.47 -0.40 17.77
C ARG A 107 -6.03 0.91 17.11
N MET A 108 -5.91 0.90 15.79
CA MET A 108 -5.45 2.05 15.00
C MET A 108 -6.59 2.84 14.36
N HIS A 109 -7.83 2.71 14.87
CA HIS A 109 -9.03 3.28 14.26
C HIS A 109 -8.92 4.78 13.95
N GLN A 110 -8.25 5.56 14.83
CA GLN A 110 -8.05 7.00 14.67
C GLN A 110 -7.39 7.36 13.33
N ILE A 111 -6.49 6.51 12.81
CA ILE A 111 -5.85 6.74 11.51
C ILE A 111 -6.87 6.62 10.37
N PHE A 112 -7.78 5.66 10.45
CA PHE A 112 -8.85 5.47 9.47
C PHE A 112 -9.93 6.55 9.59
N ASP A 113 -10.27 6.98 10.80
CA ASP A 113 -11.21 8.08 11.06
C ASP A 113 -10.68 9.42 10.52
N ASN A 114 -9.40 9.71 10.76
CA ASN A 114 -8.72 10.88 10.21
C ASN A 114 -8.65 10.83 8.69
N LEU A 115 -8.35 9.65 8.13
CA LEU A 115 -8.32 9.46 6.67
C LEU A 115 -9.70 9.72 6.08
N TYR A 116 -10.74 9.15 6.69
CA TYR A 116 -12.13 9.36 6.28
C TYR A 116 -12.51 10.84 6.32
N SER A 117 -12.18 11.54 7.40
CA SER A 117 -12.44 12.99 7.54
C SER A 117 -11.76 13.81 6.44
N MET A 118 -10.47 13.53 6.17
CA MET A 118 -9.70 14.19 5.12
C MET A 118 -10.30 13.94 3.73
N VAL A 119 -10.58 12.69 3.37
CA VAL A 119 -11.11 12.37 2.03
C VAL A 119 -12.55 12.84 1.85
N LEU A 120 -13.36 12.81 2.92
CA LEU A 120 -14.72 13.33 2.89
C LEU A 120 -14.71 14.82 2.57
N ARG A 121 -13.92 15.61 3.32
CA ARG A 121 -13.73 17.05 3.10
C ARG A 121 -13.36 17.35 1.63
N LEU A 122 -12.41 16.60 1.08
CA LEU A 122 -11.94 16.83 -0.29
C LEU A 122 -12.89 16.32 -1.37
N SER A 123 -13.71 15.31 -1.06
CA SER A 123 -14.75 14.80 -1.96
C SER A 123 -15.98 15.71 -2.03
N THR A 124 -16.24 16.52 -0.99
CA THR A 124 -17.33 17.49 -0.97
C THR A 124 -16.92 18.85 -1.54
N ASN A 125 -15.62 19.17 -1.52
CA ASN A 125 -15.10 20.39 -2.10
C ASN A 125 -15.05 20.29 -3.63
N ALA A 126 -15.41 21.38 -4.32
CA ALA A 126 -15.18 21.49 -5.76
C ALA A 126 -13.67 21.62 -6.01
N GLY A 127 -13.06 20.62 -6.66
CA GLY A 127 -11.63 20.64 -6.97
C GLY A 127 -11.18 19.39 -7.72
N GLN A 128 -9.95 19.43 -8.24
CA GLN A 128 -9.36 18.33 -9.02
C GLN A 128 -9.28 17.00 -8.26
N TRP A 129 -9.32 17.04 -6.93
CA TRP A 129 -9.23 15.89 -6.05
C TRP A 129 -10.58 15.26 -5.67
N LYS A 130 -11.69 15.84 -6.12
CA LYS A 130 -13.04 15.38 -5.77
C LYS A 130 -13.26 13.90 -6.07
N GLU A 131 -13.04 13.50 -7.33
CA GLU A 131 -13.25 12.12 -7.79
C GLU A 131 -12.27 11.12 -7.15
N PRO A 132 -10.93 11.37 -7.12
CA PRO A 132 -10.01 10.49 -6.42
C PRO A 132 -10.33 10.30 -4.93
N ALA A 133 -10.66 11.39 -4.22
CA ALA A 133 -11.01 11.32 -2.79
C ALA A 133 -12.31 10.54 -2.57
N SER A 134 -13.33 10.75 -3.41
CA SER A 134 -14.60 10.00 -3.37
C SER A 134 -14.37 8.49 -3.45
N LYS A 135 -13.47 8.01 -4.33
CA LYS A 135 -13.16 6.58 -4.43
C LYS A 135 -12.60 6.02 -3.11
N VAL A 136 -11.73 6.78 -2.42
CA VAL A 136 -11.20 6.37 -1.10
C VAL A 136 -12.32 6.35 -0.05
N THR A 137 -13.20 7.35 -0.05
CA THR A 137 -14.38 7.41 0.84
C THR A 137 -15.23 6.14 0.71
N HIS A 138 -15.50 5.70 -0.52
CA HIS A 138 -16.27 4.47 -0.77
C HIS A 138 -15.52 3.21 -0.36
N ALA A 139 -14.20 3.14 -0.58
CA ALA A 139 -13.40 1.99 -0.20
C ALA A 139 -13.32 1.80 1.33
N LEU A 140 -13.43 2.87 2.12
CA LEU A 140 -13.38 2.84 3.58
C LEU A 140 -14.63 2.26 4.27
N VAL A 141 -15.71 1.99 3.53
CA VAL A 141 -17.01 1.59 4.09
C VAL A 141 -16.90 0.38 5.04
N ASN A 142 -16.19 -0.68 4.65
CA ASN A 142 -16.07 -1.88 5.48
C ASN A 142 -15.19 -1.65 6.71
N ILE A 143 -14.08 -0.94 6.56
CA ILE A 143 -13.19 -0.60 7.67
C ILE A 143 -13.96 0.21 8.73
N ARG A 144 -14.76 1.19 8.29
CA ARG A 144 -15.62 1.97 9.19
C ARG A 144 -16.72 1.12 9.84
N ALA A 145 -17.31 0.19 9.10
CA ALA A 145 -18.30 -0.74 9.66
C ALA A 145 -17.69 -1.58 10.80
N ILE A 146 -16.47 -2.10 10.60
CA ILE A 146 -15.71 -2.83 11.64
C ILE A 146 -15.50 -1.93 12.87
N ILE A 147 -14.93 -0.74 12.69
CA ILE A 147 -14.65 0.20 13.79
C ILE A 147 -15.93 0.53 14.57
N ASN A 148 -17.00 0.93 13.88
CA ASN A 148 -18.26 1.32 14.51
C ASN A 148 -18.99 0.14 15.17
N HIS A 149 -18.73 -1.09 14.74
CA HIS A 149 -19.31 -2.29 15.34
C HIS A 149 -18.60 -2.69 16.64
N PHE A 150 -17.28 -2.68 16.64
CA PHE A 150 -16.49 -3.20 17.76
C PHE A 150 -16.19 -2.15 18.83
N ASN A 151 -15.95 -0.88 18.50
CA ASN A 151 -15.63 0.14 19.51
C ASN A 151 -16.70 0.23 20.63
N PRO A 152 -18.02 0.34 20.34
CA PRO A 152 -19.04 0.40 21.39
C PRO A 152 -19.11 -0.89 22.24
N ARG A 153 -18.81 -2.04 21.65
CA ARG A 153 -18.80 -3.34 22.34
C ARG A 153 -17.60 -3.46 23.26
N ILE A 154 -16.45 -2.98 22.83
CA ILE A 154 -15.23 -2.93 23.66
C ILE A 154 -15.45 -1.98 24.83
N GLU A 155 -16.05 -0.81 24.60
CA GLU A 155 -16.40 0.15 25.66
C GLU A 155 -17.40 -0.45 26.65
N SER A 156 -18.40 -1.18 26.16
CA SER A 156 -19.40 -1.85 27.01
C SER A 156 -18.76 -2.96 27.84
N TYR A 157 -17.91 -3.80 27.23
CA TYR A 157 -17.15 -4.82 27.95
C TYR A 157 -16.25 -4.22 29.03
N ALA A 158 -15.57 -3.10 28.73
CA ALA A 158 -14.75 -2.37 29.69
C ALA A 158 -15.57 -1.88 30.89
N ALA A 159 -16.74 -1.30 30.63
CA ALA A 159 -17.63 -0.76 31.64
C ALA A 159 -18.22 -1.87 32.54
N GLU A 160 -18.68 -2.97 31.96
CA GLU A 160 -19.25 -4.13 32.66
C GLU A 160 -18.22 -4.83 33.56
N ASN A 161 -16.96 -4.92 33.11
CA ASN A 161 -15.88 -5.53 33.89
C ASN A 161 -15.15 -4.54 34.80
N HIS A 162 -15.55 -3.26 34.79
CA HIS A 162 -14.91 -2.17 35.54
C HIS A 162 -13.40 -2.03 35.25
N ILE A 163 -13.02 -2.20 33.98
CA ILE A 163 -11.63 -2.12 33.50
C ILE A 163 -11.44 -0.82 32.72
N SER A 164 -10.47 0.01 33.13
CA SER A 164 -10.19 1.28 32.44
C SER A 164 -9.45 1.10 31.10
N GLN A 165 -8.68 0.02 30.94
CA GLN A 165 -7.92 -0.28 29.72
C GLN A 165 -7.84 -1.79 29.51
N LEU A 166 -8.36 -2.28 28.38
CA LEU A 166 -8.30 -3.71 28.06
C LEU A 166 -6.91 -4.14 27.58
N SER A 167 -6.57 -5.39 27.87
CA SER A 167 -5.43 -6.08 27.24
C SER A 167 -5.75 -6.50 25.80
N GLU A 168 -4.72 -6.83 25.02
CA GLU A 168 -4.89 -7.36 23.65
C GLU A 168 -5.78 -8.60 23.63
N GLU A 169 -5.58 -9.55 24.55
CA GLU A 169 -6.37 -10.79 24.61
C GLU A 169 -7.85 -10.52 24.93
N GLN A 170 -8.13 -9.55 25.80
CA GLN A 170 -9.51 -9.17 26.13
C GLN A 170 -10.23 -8.54 24.93
N VAL A 171 -9.53 -7.70 24.14
CA VAL A 171 -10.10 -7.15 22.91
C VAL A 171 -10.34 -8.27 21.89
N LEU A 172 -9.40 -9.21 21.74
CA LEU A 172 -9.56 -10.36 20.86
C LEU A 172 -10.72 -11.27 21.27
N GLU A 173 -10.99 -11.42 22.57
CA GLU A 173 -12.18 -12.11 23.07
C GLU A 173 -13.48 -11.43 22.64
N VAL A 174 -13.57 -10.10 22.76
CA VAL A 174 -14.72 -9.33 22.28
C VAL A 174 -14.87 -9.46 20.76
N VAL A 175 -13.77 -9.44 20.00
CA VAL A 175 -13.79 -9.63 18.54
C VAL A 175 -14.36 -11.00 18.17
N ARG A 176 -13.80 -12.07 18.75
CA ARG A 176 -14.20 -13.46 18.46
C ARG A 176 -15.66 -13.75 18.78
N SER A 177 -16.20 -13.14 19.84
CA SER A 177 -17.59 -13.33 20.28
C SER A 177 -18.63 -12.51 19.51
N ASN A 178 -18.22 -11.61 18.60
CA ASN A 178 -19.14 -10.67 17.94
C ASN A 178 -19.03 -10.62 16.41
N TYR A 179 -18.39 -11.61 15.77
CA TYR A 179 -18.31 -11.71 14.30
C TYR A 179 -19.66 -11.96 13.63
N ASP A 180 -20.53 -12.74 14.26
CA ASP A 180 -21.84 -13.15 13.75
C ASP A 180 -22.79 -11.97 13.52
N THR A 181 -22.65 -10.91 14.32
CA THR A 181 -23.48 -9.70 14.24
C THR A 181 -22.88 -8.62 13.32
N LEU A 182 -21.65 -8.80 12.82
CA LEU A 182 -20.99 -7.85 11.93
C LEU A 182 -21.49 -8.02 10.49
N THR A 183 -22.00 -6.94 9.89
CA THR A 183 -22.40 -6.92 8.48
C THR A 183 -21.44 -6.06 7.66
N LEU A 184 -20.85 -6.64 6.62
CA LEU A 184 -19.93 -5.96 5.70
C LEU A 184 -20.50 -5.90 4.29
N LYS A 185 -20.13 -4.86 3.54
CA LYS A 185 -20.50 -4.71 2.14
C LYS A 185 -19.57 -5.56 1.28
N LEU A 186 -20.13 -6.36 0.38
CA LEU A 186 -19.33 -7.06 -0.62
C LEU A 186 -18.71 -6.04 -1.59
N GLN A 187 -17.39 -6.15 -1.77
CA GLN A 187 -16.63 -5.31 -2.70
C GLN A 187 -16.09 -6.16 -3.84
N ASP A 188 -16.48 -5.81 -5.06
CA ASP A 188 -16.05 -6.51 -6.27
C ASP A 188 -14.68 -6.02 -6.76
N GLY A 189 -13.97 -6.91 -7.47
CA GLY A 189 -12.73 -6.55 -8.18
C GLY A 189 -11.50 -6.36 -7.30
N LEU A 190 -11.57 -6.66 -6.00
CA LEU A 190 -10.44 -6.56 -5.07
C LEU A 190 -9.27 -7.49 -5.41
N ASP A 191 -9.50 -8.57 -6.16
CA ASP A 191 -8.48 -9.54 -6.60
C ASP A 191 -8.08 -9.36 -8.08
N GLN A 192 -8.51 -8.25 -8.71
CA GLN A 192 -8.15 -7.92 -10.07
C GLN A 192 -6.93 -7.01 -10.10
N TYR A 193 -5.91 -7.42 -10.85
CA TYR A 193 -4.72 -6.62 -11.10
C TYR A 193 -4.41 -6.54 -12.60
N GLU A 194 -3.74 -5.47 -13.01
CA GLU A 194 -3.27 -5.30 -14.39
C GLU A 194 -2.27 -6.41 -14.73
N ARG A 195 -2.66 -7.31 -15.66
CA ARG A 195 -1.80 -8.39 -16.16
C ARG A 195 -0.63 -7.80 -16.93
N TYR A 196 0.47 -8.55 -16.98
CA TYR A 196 1.61 -8.17 -17.80
C TYR A 196 1.17 -7.95 -19.26
N SER A 197 1.64 -6.86 -19.85
CA SER A 197 1.46 -6.52 -21.26
C SER A 197 2.83 -6.15 -21.82
N GLU A 198 3.15 -6.68 -23.01
CA GLU A 198 4.41 -6.38 -23.71
C GLU A 198 4.50 -4.91 -24.12
N GLN A 199 3.37 -4.27 -24.44
CA GLN A 199 3.28 -2.81 -24.62
C GLN A 199 2.96 -2.16 -23.28
N HIS A 200 3.97 -2.09 -22.41
CA HIS A 200 3.81 -1.47 -21.09
C HIS A 200 3.75 0.06 -21.20
N LYS A 201 3.04 0.72 -20.26
CA LYS A 201 2.95 2.19 -20.16
C LYS A 201 4.34 2.85 -20.06
N GLU A 202 5.30 2.13 -19.48
CA GLU A 202 6.69 2.58 -19.30
C GLU A 202 7.59 2.31 -20.51
N ALA A 203 7.07 1.79 -21.64
CA ALA A 203 7.88 1.53 -22.83
C ALA A 203 8.61 2.79 -23.30
N THR A 204 7.96 3.95 -23.20
CA THR A 204 8.55 5.26 -23.50
C THR A 204 9.69 5.60 -22.53
N PHE A 205 9.48 5.39 -21.22
CA PHE A 205 10.52 5.60 -20.21
C PHE A 205 11.76 4.74 -20.48
N PHE A 206 11.60 3.44 -20.72
CA PHE A 206 12.73 2.57 -21.02
C PHE A 206 13.44 2.96 -22.32
N LYS A 207 12.68 3.38 -23.34
CA LYS A 207 13.25 3.87 -24.60
C LYS A 207 14.09 5.13 -24.38
N GLU A 208 13.63 6.06 -23.56
CA GLU A 208 14.37 7.27 -23.19
C GLU A 208 15.59 6.97 -22.33
N LEU A 209 15.47 6.06 -21.36
CA LEU A 209 16.58 5.62 -20.52
C LEU A 209 17.69 4.98 -21.36
N VAL A 210 17.35 4.03 -22.23
CA VAL A 210 18.31 3.40 -23.15
C VAL A 210 18.96 4.44 -24.05
N ARG A 211 18.18 5.42 -24.55
CA ARG A 211 18.73 6.52 -25.35
C ARG A 211 19.72 7.37 -24.56
N SER A 212 19.39 7.73 -23.33
CA SER A 212 20.23 8.53 -22.42
C SER A 212 21.54 7.80 -22.10
N ILE A 213 21.45 6.53 -21.70
CA ILE A 213 22.62 5.66 -21.45
C ILE A 213 23.48 5.56 -22.71
N SER A 214 22.87 5.33 -23.88
CA SER A 214 23.61 5.21 -25.15
C SER A 214 24.32 6.52 -25.54
N ILE A 215 23.74 7.68 -25.23
CA ILE A 215 24.40 8.98 -25.45
C ILE A 215 25.53 9.17 -24.44
N ASN A 216 25.30 8.87 -23.17
CA ASN A 216 26.31 8.98 -22.11
C ASN A 216 27.53 8.08 -22.39
N VAL A 217 27.30 6.82 -22.72
CA VAL A 217 28.34 5.84 -23.09
C VAL A 217 29.12 6.32 -24.32
N ARG A 218 28.44 6.80 -25.38
CA ARG A 218 29.15 7.36 -26.55
C ARG A 218 30.00 8.57 -26.23
N LYS A 219 29.51 9.49 -25.39
CA LYS A 219 30.28 10.67 -24.96
C LYS A 219 31.50 10.28 -24.12
N ASN A 220 31.35 9.29 -23.23
CA ASN A 220 32.43 8.83 -22.37
C ASN A 220 33.45 7.93 -23.10
N LEU A 221 33.02 7.15 -24.09
CA LEU A 221 33.91 6.40 -24.98
C LEU A 221 34.64 7.29 -25.99
N ALA A 222 34.06 8.43 -26.40
CA ALA A 222 34.71 9.38 -27.29
C ALA A 222 35.99 10.01 -26.72
N PHE A 223 36.26 9.86 -25.41
CA PHE A 223 37.53 10.23 -24.79
C PHE A 223 38.68 9.23 -25.02
N ASN A 224 38.44 8.14 -25.77
CA ASN A 224 39.46 7.17 -26.17
C ASN A 224 39.91 7.34 -27.64
N THR A 225 39.75 8.53 -28.24
CA THR A 225 40.35 8.82 -29.56
C THR A 225 41.88 8.76 -29.50
N LEU A 226 42.49 9.18 -28.38
CA LEU A 226 43.93 9.07 -28.16
C LEU A 226 44.41 7.61 -28.08
N SER A 227 43.63 6.72 -27.45
CA SER A 227 43.96 5.30 -27.38
C SER A 227 43.68 4.57 -28.70
N GLN A 228 42.70 5.00 -29.49
CA GLN A 228 42.51 4.52 -30.86
C GLN A 228 43.65 4.91 -31.80
N GLU A 229 44.16 6.14 -31.74
CA GLU A 229 45.34 6.54 -32.53
C GLU A 229 46.60 5.78 -32.10
N THR A 230 46.73 5.48 -30.80
CA THR A 230 47.85 4.69 -30.26
C THR A 230 47.78 3.24 -30.75
N LEU A 231 46.60 2.62 -30.69
CA LEU A 231 46.35 1.28 -31.24
C LEU A 231 46.60 1.22 -32.75
N LEU A 232 46.11 2.21 -33.52
CA LEU A 232 46.33 2.28 -34.97
C LEU A 232 47.81 2.43 -35.32
N LYS A 233 48.60 3.16 -34.52
CA LYS A 233 50.05 3.25 -34.67
C LYS A 233 50.74 1.91 -34.38
N GLU A 234 50.36 1.19 -33.32
CA GLU A 234 50.92 -0.13 -33.03
C GLU A 234 50.66 -1.14 -34.16
N PHE A 235 49.46 -1.12 -34.77
CA PHE A 235 49.16 -1.98 -35.93
C PHE A 235 49.89 -1.56 -37.21
N SER A 236 50.21 -0.27 -37.37
CA SER A 236 50.97 0.22 -38.54
C SER A 236 52.45 -0.20 -38.52
N THR A 237 53.00 -0.56 -37.35
CA THR A 237 54.36 -1.07 -37.21
C THR A 237 54.51 -2.57 -37.45
N ILE A 238 53.41 -3.29 -37.72
CA ILE A 238 53.39 -4.75 -37.95
C ILE A 238 53.35 -5.08 -39.47
N SER A 239 53.56 -4.11 -40.36
CA SER A 239 53.70 -4.33 -41.82
C SER A 239 55.15 -4.36 -42.26
#